data_AF-A0A9X8N9N8-F1
#
_entry.id   AF-A0A9X8N9N8-F1
#
_cell.length_a   1.000
_cell.length_b   1.000
_cell.length_c   1.000
_cell.angle_alpha   90.00
_cell.angle_beta   90.00
_cell.angle_gamma   90.00
#
_symmetry.space_group_name_H-M   'P 1'
#
loop_
_entity.id
_entity.type
_entity.pdbx_description
1 polymer ?
#
loop_
_entity_poly.entity_id
_entity_poly.type
_entity_poly.pdbx_seq_one_letter_code
_entity_poly.pdbx_strand_id
1 'polypeptide(L)'
;MPGLSTWPKGMRLIVRKERPHPGAQLRFIDVDGNRLTCFATNTKGGQLADLELRHQRRARCEDCIRNARDTGLRNLPLHDTAQNQIWLEIVSLALDLLAWLPMLALVSEARR
;
A
#
# COMPACT_ATOMS: atom_id res chain seq x y z
N MET A 1 25.86 7.35 13.61
CA MET A 1 24.87 6.93 12.59
C MET A 1 25.63 6.44 11.37
N PRO A 2 25.31 5.28 10.78
CA PRO A 2 25.92 4.88 9.53
C PRO A 2 25.69 5.99 8.49
N GLY A 3 26.76 6.40 7.79
CA GLY A 3 26.69 7.48 6.82
C GLY A 3 25.78 7.14 5.64
N LEU A 4 25.26 8.16 4.96
CA LEU A 4 24.42 8.00 3.76
C LEU A 4 25.21 7.52 2.52
N SER A 5 26.47 7.11 2.68
CA SER A 5 27.34 6.68 1.57
C SER A 5 26.87 5.42 0.86
N THR A 6 26.05 4.60 1.52
CA THR A 6 25.44 3.39 0.93
C THR A 6 24.11 3.65 0.22
N TRP A 7 23.58 4.87 0.28
CA TRP A 7 22.31 5.18 -0.36
C TRP A 7 22.45 5.23 -1.89
N PRO A 8 21.49 4.67 -2.64
CA PRO A 8 21.48 4.79 -4.10
C PRO A 8 21.51 6.25 -4.54
N LYS A 9 22.23 6.53 -5.63
CA LYS A 9 22.36 7.89 -6.17
C LYS A 9 20.98 8.49 -6.44
N GLY A 10 20.73 9.67 -5.87
CA GLY A 10 19.47 10.40 -6.05
C GLY A 10 18.31 9.90 -5.17
N MET A 11 18.55 8.95 -4.25
CA MET A 11 17.59 8.60 -3.21
C MET A 11 17.37 9.79 -2.27
N ARG A 12 16.12 10.07 -1.95
CA ARG A 12 15.70 11.17 -1.06
C ARG A 12 14.75 10.61 0.00
N LEU A 13 14.84 11.12 1.22
CA LEU A 13 13.86 10.88 2.27
C LEU A 13 13.01 12.14 2.42
N ILE A 14 11.69 12.00 2.26
CA ILE A 14 10.75 13.10 2.47
C ILE A 14 10.04 12.84 3.81
N VAL A 15 10.01 13.86 4.67
CA VAL A 15 9.39 13.79 5.99
C VAL A 15 8.27 14.83 6.07
N ARG A 16 7.07 14.36 6.42
CA ARG A 16 5.92 15.20 6.74
C ARG A 16 5.79 15.30 8.26
N LYS A 17 5.71 16.53 8.74
CA LYS A 17 5.42 16.87 10.14
C LYS A 17 3.97 17.35 10.23
N GLU A 18 3.18 16.69 11.06
CA GLU A 18 1.75 16.97 11.22
C GLU A 18 1.35 16.97 12.68
N ARG A 19 0.41 17.85 13.06
CA ARG A 19 -0.13 17.88 14.41
C ARG A 19 -1.07 16.68 14.62
N PRO A 20 -0.86 15.85 15.65
CA PRO A 20 -1.75 14.74 15.93
C PRO A 20 -3.16 15.25 16.26
N HIS A 21 -4.17 14.48 15.85
CA HIS A 21 -5.53 14.68 16.35
C HIS A 21 -5.62 14.29 17.84
N PRO A 22 -6.58 14.87 18.60
CA PRO A 22 -6.78 14.53 20.01
C PRO A 22 -6.95 13.02 20.20
N GLY A 23 -6.24 12.44 21.18
CA GLY A 23 -6.29 11.00 21.49
C GLY A 23 -5.41 10.11 20.61
N ALA A 24 -4.67 10.65 19.64
CA ALA A 24 -3.73 9.87 18.85
C ALA A 24 -2.58 9.34 19.73
N GLN A 25 -2.46 8.02 19.86
CA GLN A 25 -1.31 7.38 20.50
C GLN A 25 -0.19 7.21 19.47
N LEU A 26 0.89 7.98 19.62
CA LEU A 26 2.04 7.94 18.71
C LEU A 26 3.23 7.26 19.37
N ARG A 27 3.94 6.42 18.60
CA ARG A 27 5.20 5.79 19.02
C ARG A 27 6.44 6.57 18.58
N PHE A 28 6.28 7.50 17.63
CA PHE A 28 7.36 8.30 17.07
C PHE A 28 6.85 9.73 16.85
N ILE A 29 7.46 10.69 17.55
CA ILE A 29 7.12 12.10 17.55
C ILE A 29 8.38 12.95 17.50
N ASP A 30 8.23 14.16 16.97
CA ASP A 30 9.23 15.22 17.11
C ASP A 30 9.25 15.80 18.54
N VAL A 31 10.27 16.62 18.86
CA VAL A 31 10.41 17.37 20.11
C VAL A 31 9.17 18.20 20.45
N ASP A 32 8.45 18.66 19.43
CA ASP A 32 7.22 19.43 19.55
C ASP A 32 5.94 18.56 19.67
N GLY A 33 6.08 17.23 19.78
CA GLY A 33 4.96 16.29 19.84
C GLY A 33 4.24 16.06 18.50
N ASN A 34 4.81 16.54 17.40
CA ASN A 34 4.23 16.35 16.07
C ASN A 34 4.47 14.93 15.54
N ARG A 35 3.49 14.38 14.83
CA ARG A 35 3.64 13.12 14.10
C ARG A 35 4.60 13.35 12.94
N LEU A 36 5.62 12.49 12.84
CA LEU A 36 6.50 12.43 11.69
C LEU A 36 6.16 11.20 10.84
N THR A 37 5.91 11.41 9.56
CA THR A 37 5.75 10.32 8.58
C THR A 37 6.80 10.49 7.48
N CYS A 38 7.53 9.43 7.19
CA CYS A 38 8.67 9.47 6.28
C CYS A 38 8.47 8.48 5.13
N PHE A 39 8.90 8.84 3.92
CA PHE A 39 9.01 7.89 2.82
C PHE A 39 10.24 8.18 1.97
N ALA A 40 10.86 7.12 1.46
CA ALA A 40 12.04 7.20 0.61
C ALA A 40 11.65 7.07 -0.87
N THR A 41 12.23 7.92 -1.72
CA THR A 41 11.99 7.88 -3.17
C THR A 41 13.17 8.47 -3.94
N ASN A 42 13.45 7.90 -5.12
CA ASN A 42 14.34 8.48 -6.13
C ASN A 42 13.57 9.11 -7.31
N THR A 43 12.23 9.15 -7.27
CA THR A 43 11.39 9.80 -8.30
C THR A 43 11.79 11.27 -8.40
N LYS A 44 12.08 11.75 -9.60
CA LYS A 44 12.42 13.16 -9.88
C LYS A 44 11.16 13.95 -10.22
N GLY A 45 11.06 15.18 -9.74
CA GLY A 45 9.92 16.08 -10.02
C GLY A 45 8.60 15.67 -9.33
N GLY A 46 7.56 16.46 -9.60
CA GLY A 46 6.23 16.32 -8.99
C GLY A 46 6.05 17.10 -7.69
N GLN A 47 4.79 17.36 -7.30
CA GLN A 47 4.50 17.97 -6.01
C GLN A 47 4.69 16.95 -4.88
N LEU A 48 5.15 17.39 -3.71
CA LEU A 48 5.37 16.51 -2.55
C LEU A 48 4.10 15.76 -2.16
N ALA A 49 2.94 16.41 -2.26
CA ALA A 49 1.64 15.82 -1.98
C ALA A 49 1.31 14.63 -2.91
N ASP A 50 1.65 14.71 -4.20
CA ASP A 50 1.43 13.61 -5.15
C ASP A 50 2.35 12.43 -4.86
N LEU A 51 3.60 12.70 -4.47
CA LEU A 51 4.56 11.67 -4.07
C LEU A 51 4.08 10.93 -2.82
N GLU A 52 3.59 11.70 -1.83
CA GLU A 52 3.03 11.14 -0.61
C GLU A 52 1.77 10.32 -0.89
N LEU A 53 0.84 10.84 -1.68
CA LEU A 53 -0.39 10.13 -2.05
C LEU A 53 -0.07 8.81 -2.76
N ARG A 54 0.90 8.81 -3.68
CA ARG A 54 1.35 7.58 -4.34
C ARG A 54 1.91 6.58 -3.35
N HIS A 55 2.71 7.03 -2.38
CA HIS A 55 3.25 6.17 -1.33
C HIS A 55 2.13 5.61 -0.45
N GLN A 56 1.17 6.43 -0.02
CA GLN A 56 0.03 5.99 0.79
C GLN A 56 -0.84 4.96 0.05
N ARG A 57 -1.01 5.10 -1.26
CA ARG A 57 -1.72 4.11 -2.10
C ARG A 57 -1.08 2.73 -2.09
N ARG A 58 0.18 2.58 -1.68
CA ARG A 58 0.81 1.25 -1.47
C ARG A 58 0.03 0.40 -0.45
N ALA A 59 -0.67 1.01 0.51
CA ALA A 59 -1.52 0.31 1.45
C ALA A 59 -2.63 -0.52 0.76
N ARG A 60 -3.07 -0.13 -0.44
CA ARG A 60 -4.05 -0.92 -1.23
C ARG A 60 -3.57 -2.34 -1.49
N CYS A 61 -2.27 -2.57 -1.54
CA CYS A 61 -1.73 -3.90 -1.75
C CYS A 61 -1.99 -4.83 -0.56
N GLU A 62 -2.10 -4.32 0.66
CA GLU A 62 -2.48 -5.14 1.82
C GLU A 62 -3.92 -5.62 1.71
N ASP A 63 -4.82 -4.76 1.23
CA ASP A 63 -6.20 -5.13 0.93
C ASP A 63 -6.27 -6.14 -0.24
N CYS A 64 -5.48 -5.96 -1.31
CA CYS A 64 -5.37 -6.95 -2.37
C CYS A 64 -4.89 -8.32 -1.86
N ILE A 65 -3.88 -8.34 -0.96
CA ILE A 65 -3.38 -9.57 -0.35
C ILE A 65 -4.45 -10.22 0.53
N ARG A 66 -5.22 -9.42 1.27
CA ARG A 66 -6.34 -9.92 2.08
C ARG A 66 -7.39 -10.59 1.19
N ASN A 67 -7.84 -9.90 0.15
CA ASN A 67 -8.80 -10.44 -0.82
C ASN A 67 -8.29 -11.71 -1.49
N ALA A 68 -7.00 -11.78 -1.85
CA ALA A 68 -6.39 -12.96 -2.45
C ALA A 68 -6.48 -14.17 -1.50
N ARG A 69 -6.18 -13.94 -0.23
CA ARG A 69 -6.26 -14.98 0.80
C ARG A 69 -7.69 -15.46 1.03
N ASP A 70 -8.66 -14.55 0.98
CA ASP A 70 -10.08 -14.85 1.20
C ASP A 70 -10.73 -15.52 -0.02
N THR A 71 -10.22 -15.27 -1.23
CA THR A 71 -10.64 -15.91 -2.49
C THR A 71 -10.01 -17.28 -2.75
N GLY A 72 -9.19 -17.78 -1.81
CA GLY A 72 -8.68 -19.15 -1.85
C GLY A 72 -7.20 -19.30 -2.10
N LEU A 73 -6.42 -18.21 -2.22
CA LEU A 73 -4.96 -18.29 -2.41
C LEU A 73 -4.24 -19.03 -1.26
N ARG A 74 -4.84 -19.08 -0.07
CA ARG A 74 -4.29 -19.79 1.09
C ARG A 74 -4.33 -21.31 0.96
N ASN A 75 -5.25 -21.85 0.17
CA ASN A 75 -5.44 -23.28 0.01
C ASN A 75 -5.18 -23.68 -1.44
N LEU A 76 -4.31 -24.65 -1.64
CA LEU A 76 -4.11 -25.32 -2.91
C LEU A 76 -4.85 -26.66 -2.83
N PRO A 77 -6.11 -26.73 -3.31
CA PRO A 77 -7.01 -27.84 -2.97
C PRO A 77 -6.69 -29.13 -3.73
N LEU A 78 -5.80 -29.08 -4.73
CA LEU A 78 -5.54 -30.18 -5.65
C LEU A 78 -4.20 -30.83 -5.33
N HIS A 79 -4.07 -32.13 -5.61
CA HIS A 79 -2.86 -32.88 -5.29
C HIS A 79 -1.72 -32.63 -6.29
N ASP A 80 -2.07 -32.26 -7.53
CA ASP A 80 -1.10 -32.01 -8.58
C ASP A 80 -0.82 -30.51 -8.78
N THR A 81 0.42 -30.21 -9.16
CA THR A 81 0.91 -28.85 -9.40
C THR A 81 0.26 -28.19 -10.61
N ALA A 82 0.03 -28.92 -11.71
CA ALA A 82 -0.59 -28.35 -12.91
C ALA A 82 -2.06 -27.97 -12.64
N GLN A 83 -2.75 -28.80 -11.85
CA GLN A 83 -4.11 -28.51 -11.39
C GLN A 83 -4.15 -27.26 -10.49
N ASN A 84 -3.19 -27.12 -9.57
CA ASN A 84 -3.12 -25.94 -8.71
C ASN A 84 -2.71 -24.66 -9.47
N GLN A 85 -2.00 -24.75 -10.60
CA GLN A 85 -1.78 -23.59 -11.46
C GLN A 85 -3.12 -23.06 -12.00
N ILE A 86 -4.00 -23.94 -12.48
CA ILE A 86 -5.35 -23.55 -12.92
C ILE A 86 -6.13 -22.91 -11.76
N TRP A 87 -6.01 -23.45 -10.54
CA TRP A 87 -6.61 -22.85 -9.35
C TRP A 87 -6.10 -21.42 -9.11
N LEU A 88 -4.80 -21.17 -9.24
CA LEU A 88 -4.23 -19.82 -9.10
C LEU A 88 -4.77 -18.85 -10.15
N GLU A 89 -4.98 -19.29 -11.39
CA GLU A 89 -5.60 -18.47 -12.43
C GLU A 89 -7.06 -18.14 -12.12
N ILE A 90 -7.82 -19.09 -11.55
CA ILE A 90 -9.19 -18.85 -11.08
C ILE A 90 -9.20 -17.79 -9.96
N VAL A 91 -8.27 -17.89 -9.01
CA VAL A 91 -8.10 -16.88 -7.95
C VAL A 91 -7.73 -15.51 -8.56
N SER A 92 -6.85 -15.47 -9.57
CA SER A 92 -6.50 -14.23 -10.27
C SER A 92 -7.73 -13.59 -10.93
N LEU A 93 -8.54 -14.37 -11.64
CA LEU A 93 -9.80 -13.90 -12.23
C LEU A 93 -10.77 -13.35 -11.18
N ALA A 94 -10.88 -14.02 -10.03
CA ALA A 94 -11.72 -13.53 -8.93
C ALA A 94 -11.22 -12.17 -8.39
N LEU A 95 -9.90 -11.97 -8.30
CA LEU A 95 -9.31 -10.70 -7.89
C LEU A 95 -9.53 -9.59 -8.91
N ASP A 96 -9.45 -9.90 -10.20
CA ASP A 96 -9.80 -8.95 -11.25
C ASP A 96 -11.27 -8.52 -11.11
N LEU A 97 -12.21 -9.46 -10.96
CA LEU A 97 -13.61 -9.10 -10.75
C LEU A 97 -13.81 -8.20 -9.52
N LEU A 98 -13.16 -8.50 -8.40
CA LEU A 98 -13.22 -7.67 -7.19
C LEU A 98 -12.60 -6.28 -7.37
N ALA A 99 -11.53 -6.16 -8.17
CA ALA A 99 -10.88 -4.87 -8.44
C ALA A 99 -11.73 -3.98 -9.34
N TRP A 100 -12.41 -4.57 -10.34
CA TRP A 100 -13.20 -3.84 -11.33
C TRP A 100 -14.61 -3.51 -10.85
N LEU A 101 -15.20 -4.33 -9.98
CA LEU A 101 -16.56 -4.14 -9.49
C LEU A 101 -16.81 -2.74 -8.87
N PRO A 102 -15.94 -2.20 -8.00
CA PRO A 102 -16.08 -0.83 -7.50
C PRO A 102 -15.98 0.25 -8.59
N MET A 103 -15.15 0.03 -9.63
CA MET A 103 -14.97 1.01 -10.70
C MET A 103 -16.15 1.07 -11.66
N LEU A 104 -16.82 -0.07 -11.88
CA LEU A 104 -17.90 -0.20 -12.87
C LEU A 104 -19.29 -0.14 -12.26
N ALA A 105 -19.49 -0.67 -11.05
CA ALA A 105 -20.82 -0.91 -10.48
C ALA A 105 -21.14 -0.07 -9.24
N LEU A 106 -20.12 0.48 -8.55
CA LEU A 106 -20.33 1.34 -7.37
C LEU A 106 -20.21 2.82 -7.77
N VAL A 107 -21.16 3.30 -8.58
CA VAL A 107 -21.22 4.70 -9.09
C VAL A 107 -21.86 5.66 -8.06
N SER A 108 -21.97 5.27 -6.80
CA SER A 108 -22.50 6.15 -5.76
C SER A 108 -21.46 7.17 -5.31
N GLU A 109 -21.94 8.33 -4.88
CA GLU A 109 -21.09 9.38 -4.33
C GLU A 109 -20.39 8.85 -3.08
N ALA A 110 -19.05 8.74 -3.13
CA ALA A 110 -18.27 8.29 -2.00
C ALA A 110 -18.47 9.28 -0.84
N ARG A 111 -19.14 8.82 0.22
CA ARG A 111 -19.38 9.63 1.43
C ARG A 111 -18.03 10.04 2.01
N ARG A 112 -17.72 11.34 1.94
CA ARG A 112 -16.52 11.96 2.53
C ARG A 112 -16.57 11.95 4.04
#